data_AF-A0A4V5TN12-F1
#
_entry.id   AF-A0A4V5TN12-F1
#
_cell.length_a   1.000
_cell.length_b   1.000
_cell.length_c   1.000
_cell.angle_alpha   90.00
_cell.angle_beta   90.00
_cell.angle_gamma   90.00
#
_symmetry.space_group_name_H-M   'P 1'
#
loop_
_entity.id
_entity.type
_entity.pdbx_description
1 polymer ?
#
loop_
_entity_poly.entity_id
_entity_poly.type
_entity_poly.pdbx_seq_one_letter_code
_entity_poly.pdbx_strand_id
1 'polypeptide(L)' 'YIEISKINIKLPIYQGTSEEVLSRGVGHLDYSSLPVGGENTHTILTGHRGLPSAKLFTDLDKLSEGDRFYIHSLDKV' A
#
# COMPACT_ATOMS: atom_id res chain seq x y z
N TYR A 1 8.04 -0.25 -1.02
CA TYR A 1 6.95 -1.26 -1.03
C TYR A 1 6.24 -1.22 0.31
N ILE A 2 4.98 -1.63 0.40
CA ILE A 2 4.26 -1.75 1.67
C ILE A 2 4.34 -3.18 2.18
N GLU A 3 4.53 -3.33 3.49
CA GLU A 3 4.51 -4.61 4.21
C GLU A 3 3.42 -4.60 5.28
N ILE A 4 2.56 -5.61 5.29
CA ILE A 4 1.56 -5.83 6.33
C ILE A 4 1.72 -7.27 6.83
N SER A 5 2.49 -7.45 7.90
CA SER A 5 2.89 -8.79 8.38
C SER A 5 1.70 -9.65 8.81
N LYS A 6 0.66 -9.05 9.42
CA LYS A 6 -0.53 -9.77 9.89
C LYS A 6 -1.28 -10.53 8.80
N ILE A 7 -1.32 -9.97 7.59
CA ILE A 7 -1.98 -10.60 6.43
C ILE A 7 -0.97 -11.13 5.41
N ASN A 8 0.32 -11.19 5.79
CA ASN A 8 1.43 -11.75 5.02
C ASN A 8 1.53 -11.19 3.58
N ILE A 9 1.53 -9.86 3.44
CA ILE A 9 1.72 -9.21 2.14
C ILE A 9 2.94 -8.29 2.12
N LYS A 10 3.62 -8.28 0.98
CA LYS A 10 4.66 -7.32 0.59
C LYS A 10 4.38 -6.88 -0.85
N LEU A 11 3.92 -5.65 -1.03
CA LEU A 11 3.44 -5.17 -2.34
C LEU A 11 4.23 -3.93 -2.80
N PRO A 12 4.69 -3.89 -4.06
CA PRO A 12 5.32 -2.69 -4.60
C PRO A 12 4.33 -1.51 -4.59
N ILE A 13 4.85 -0.32 -4.32
CA ILE A 13 4.11 0.94 -4.39
C ILE A 13 4.54 1.65 -5.67
N TYR A 14 3.58 2.03 -6.51
CA TYR A 14 3.78 2.77 -7.74
C TYR A 14 3.06 4.12 -7.68
N GLN A 15 3.46 5.07 -8.51
CA GLN A 15 2.79 6.37 -8.61
C GLN A 15 1.48 6.26 -9.38
N GLY A 16 0.43 6.93 -8.89
CA GLY A 16 -0.87 7.00 -9.54
C GLY A 16 -1.76 5.79 -9.24
N THR A 17 -2.98 5.84 -9.77
CA THR A 17 -4.03 4.86 -9.48
C THR A 17 -4.73 4.37 -10.75
N SER A 18 -4.01 4.34 -11.88
CA SER A 18 -4.53 3.78 -13.13
C SER A 18 -4.70 2.26 -13.03
N GLU A 19 -5.54 1.67 -13.87
CA GLU A 19 -5.73 0.21 -13.90
C GLU A 19 -4.41 -0.53 -14.20
N GLU A 20 -3.55 0.04 -15.04
CA GLU A 20 -2.21 -0.51 -15.30
C GLU A 20 -1.38 -0.59 -14.01
N VAL A 21 -1.46 0.41 -13.13
CA VAL A 21 -0.77 0.41 -11.84
C VAL A 21 -1.40 -0.60 -10.88
N LEU A 22 -2.73 -0.56 -10.73
CA LEU A 22 -3.44 -1.39 -9.75
C LEU A 22 -3.43 -2.88 -10.11
N SER A 23 -3.32 -3.22 -11.39
CA SER A 23 -3.12 -4.61 -11.85
C SER A 23 -1.75 -5.18 -11.48
N ARG A 24 -0.77 -4.33 -11.13
CA ARG A 24 0.62 -4.71 -10.82
C ARG A 24 0.99 -4.58 -9.34
N GLY A 25 0.20 -3.88 -8.53
CA GLY A 25 0.50 -3.64 -7.12
C GLY A 25 -0.37 -2.58 -6.46
N VAL A 26 0.26 -1.78 -5.59
CA VAL A 26 -0.40 -0.70 -4.85
C VAL A 26 -0.10 0.64 -5.53
N GLY A 27 -1.13 1.44 -5.76
CA GLY A 27 -1.03 2.80 -6.27
C GLY A 27 -0.98 3.83 -5.14
N HIS A 28 -0.14 4.84 -5.29
CA HIS A 28 -0.16 6.05 -4.48
C HIS A 28 -1.17 7.04 -5.08
N LEU A 29 -2.15 7.46 -4.28
CA LEU A 29 -3.19 8.38 -4.75
C LEU A 29 -2.57 9.75 -5.02
N ASP A 30 -2.78 10.23 -6.25
CA ASP A 30 -2.40 11.58 -6.64
C ASP A 30 -3.04 12.60 -5.70
N TYR A 31 -2.34 13.69 -5.42
CA TYR A 31 -2.73 14.74 -4.46
C TYR A 31 -2.73 14.34 -2.98
N SER A 32 -2.38 13.10 -2.62
CA SER A 32 -2.01 12.75 -1.23
C SER A 32 -0.51 13.00 -0.96
N SER A 33 -0.10 13.03 0.31
CA SER A 33 1.32 13.24 0.65
C SER A 33 2.17 12.06 0.21
N LEU A 34 3.41 12.32 -0.20
CA LEU A 34 4.36 11.26 -0.54
C LEU A 34 4.55 10.27 0.62
N PRO A 35 4.75 8.97 0.33
CA PRO A 35 4.89 7.89 1.32
C PRO A 35 6.25 7.90 2.05
N VAL A 36 6.66 9.06 2.54
CA VAL A 36 7.93 9.30 3.25
C VAL A 36 7.72 9.83 4.67
N GLY A 37 6.46 10.09 5.05
CA GLY A 37 6.08 10.67 6.34
C GLY A 37 6.47 12.15 6.47
N GLY A 38 6.48 12.64 7.70
CA GLY A 38 6.76 14.05 8.03
C GLY A 38 5.59 14.73 8.74
N GLU A 39 5.87 15.86 9.40
CA GLU A 39 4.83 16.66 10.05
C GLU A 39 3.83 17.18 9.00
N ASN A 40 2.54 17.16 9.34
CA ASN A 40 1.45 17.59 8.45
C ASN A 40 1.35 16.81 7.12
N THR A 41 1.62 15.50 7.15
CA THR A 41 1.48 14.61 5.97
C THR A 41 0.39 13.58 6.16
N HIS A 42 -0.28 13.23 5.06
CA HIS A 42 -1.27 12.16 4.99
C HIS A 42 -1.18 11.47 3.61
N THR A 43 -0.50 10.33 3.56
CA THR A 43 -0.37 9.49 2.36
C THR A 43 -1.58 8.57 2.22
N ILE A 44 -2.08 8.42 0.99
CA ILE A 44 -3.13 7.44 0.66
C ILE A 44 -2.57 6.42 -0.33
N LEU A 45 -2.65 5.14 0.04
CA LEU A 45 -2.28 3.99 -0.78
C LEU A 45 -3.52 3.17 -1.10
N THR A 46 -3.70 2.81 -2.37
CA THR A 46 -4.87 2.07 -2.86
C THR A 46 -4.47 0.85 -3.68
N GLY A 47 -5.32 -0.15 -3.72
CA GLY A 47 -5.09 -1.42 -4.42
C GLY A 47 -6.38 -2.21 -4.55
N HIS A 48 -6.44 -3.10 -5.54
CA HIS A 48 -7.59 -4.00 -5.71
C HIS A 48 -7.79 -4.89 -4.49
N ARG A 49 -9.06 -5.23 -4.21
CA ARG A 49 -9.42 -6.28 -3.24
C ARG A 49 -9.34 -7.66 -3.90
N GLY A 50 -8.14 -7.99 -4.34
CA GLY A 50 -7.85 -9.21 -5.08
C GLY A 50 -7.99 -9.08 -6.58
N LEU A 51 -7.21 -9.89 -7.28
CA LEU A 51 -7.28 -10.19 -8.70
C LEU A 51 -7.27 -11.71 -8.87
N PRO A 52 -7.74 -12.25 -10.01
CA PRO A 52 -7.61 -13.67 -10.29
C PRO A 52 -6.17 -14.21 -10.14
N SER A 53 -5.17 -13.36 -10.37
CA SER A 53 -3.75 -13.69 -10.32
C SER A 53 -3.05 -13.33 -8.99
N ALA A 54 -3.66 -12.54 -8.09
CA ALA A 54 -2.97 -12.03 -6.91
C ALA A 54 -3.93 -11.62 -5.78
N LYS A 55 -3.52 -11.83 -4.51
CA LYS A 55 -4.33 -11.44 -3.35
C LYS A 55 -4.42 -9.93 -3.10
N LEU A 56 -3.33 -9.18 -3.33
CA LEU A 56 -3.30 -7.73 -3.07
C LEU A 56 -3.89 -7.37 -1.69
N PHE A 57 -4.90 -6.50 -1.63
CA PHE A 57 -5.60 -6.10 -0.39
C PHE A 57 -6.87 -6.92 -0.10
N THR A 58 -7.01 -8.15 -0.63
CA THR A 58 -8.16 -9.05 -0.35
C THR A 58 -8.48 -9.15 1.14
N ASP A 59 -7.44 -9.29 1.96
CA ASP A 59 -7.54 -9.58 3.39
C ASP A 59 -7.43 -8.33 4.29
N LEU A 60 -7.54 -7.12 3.73
CA LEU A 60 -7.38 -5.87 4.49
C LEU A 60 -8.43 -5.71 5.61
N ASP A 61 -9.60 -6.34 5.45
CA ASP A 61 -10.66 -6.41 6.46
C ASP A 61 -10.28 -7.20 7.72
N LYS A 62 -9.19 -7.97 7.70
CA LYS A 62 -8.68 -8.71 8.87
C LYS A 62 -7.80 -7.85 9.79
N LEU A 63 -7.53 -6.61 9.40
CA LEU A 63 -6.80 -5.67 10.23
C LEU A 63 -7.71 -5.12 11.34
N SER A 64 -7.07 -4.68 12.42
CA SER A 64 -7.70 -4.17 13.62
C SER A 64 -6.82 -3.08 14.22
N GLU A 65 -7.40 -2.27 15.10
CA GLU A 65 -6.64 -1.25 15.83
C GLU A 65 -5.44 -1.88 16.56
N GLY A 66 -4.29 -1.21 16.48
CA GLY A 66 -3.02 -1.68 17.06
C GLY A 66 -2.17 -2.52 16.10
N ASP A 67 -2.73 -3.01 15.00
CA ASP A 67 -1.91 -3.65 13.96
C ASP A 67 -1.00 -2.64 13.28
N ARG A 68 0.16 -3.11 12.81
CA ARG A 68 1.17 -2.29 12.16
C ARG A 68 1.40 -2.71 10.72
N PHE A 69 1.70 -1.72 9.90
CA PHE A 69 2.24 -1.88 8.56
C PHE A 69 3.46 -0.98 8.42
N TYR A 70 4.30 -1.26 7.43
CA TYR A 70 5.55 -0.56 7.19
C TYR A 70 5.66 -0.18 5.72
N ILE A 71 6.20 1.01 5.45
CA ILE A 71 6.51 1.48 4.11
C ILE A 71 8.02 1.48 3.97
N HIS A 72 8.53 0.64 3.09
CA HIS A 72 9.96 0.52 2.81
C HIS A 72 10.33 1.37 1.60
N SER A 73 11.23 2.33 1.78
CA SER A 73 11.83 3.13 0.71
C SER A 73 13.35 2.92 0.70
N LEU A 74 14.00 3.21 -0.43
CA LEU A 74 15.39 2.83 -0.77
C LEU A 74 16.41 2.95 0.37
N ASP A 75 16.24 3.94 1.27
CA ASP A 75 17.17 4.21 2.38
C ASP A 75 16.54 4.27 3.78
N LYS A 76 15.24 3.98 3.94
CA LYS A 76 14.55 4.03 5.25
C LYS A 76 13.43 2.99 5.38
N VAL A 77 13.41 2.36 6.55
CA VAL A 77 12.29 1.58 7.10
C VAL A 77 11.44 2.48 7.98
#